data_AF-A0AAQ4F360-F1
#
_entry.id   AF-A0AAQ4F360-F1
#
_cell.length_a   1.000
_cell.length_b   1.000
_cell.length_c   1.000
_cell.angle_alpha   90.00
_cell.angle_beta   90.00
_cell.angle_gamma   90.00
#
_symmetry.space_group_name_H-M   'P 1'
#
loop_
_entity.id
_entity.type
_entity.pdbx_description
1 polymer ?
#
loop_
_entity_poly.entity_id
_entity_poly.type
_entity_poly.pdbx_seq_one_letter_code
_entity_poly.pdbx_strand_id
1 'polypeptide(L)'
;MSKADAQAHLAQELEKLCRTASAAERETVEAEFRGFQRLFHKFVKDTGPAIVWDKIQPVPDSAVIQYESLPAPTDEEAIRSMLNKLVVVKLNGGLGTSMGCKGPKSVIPVRNDLTFLDMTVQQIEHLNRTYNANMPLVLMNSFNTDEDTSKVLRKYKGFKVKIYTFLQSRYPRINKETLMPIVTSLTAPSEDG
;
A
#
# COMPACT_ATOMS: atom_id res chain seq x y z
N MET A 1 -19.55 8.61 -26.93
CA MET A 1 -19.95 8.67 -25.50
C MET A 1 -19.39 9.94 -24.91
N SER A 2 -20.23 10.80 -24.33
CA SER A 2 -19.75 12.00 -23.64
C SER A 2 -18.98 11.62 -22.37
N LYS A 3 -18.17 12.54 -21.85
CA LYS A 3 -17.44 12.35 -20.59
C LYS A 3 -18.38 12.14 -19.40
N ALA A 4 -19.53 12.80 -19.40
CA ALA A 4 -20.56 12.63 -18.38
C ALA A 4 -21.23 11.26 -18.50
N ASP A 5 -21.50 10.82 -19.73
CA ASP A 5 -22.10 9.50 -20.00
C ASP A 5 -21.17 8.38 -19.52
N ALA A 6 -19.86 8.52 -19.74
CA ALA A 6 -18.85 7.55 -19.28
C ALA A 6 -18.85 7.39 -17.76
N GLN A 7 -19.00 8.51 -17.02
CA GLN A 7 -19.05 8.47 -15.55
C GLN A 7 -20.33 7.82 -15.03
N ALA A 8 -21.47 8.17 -15.63
CA ALA A 8 -22.76 7.58 -15.26
C ALA A 8 -22.80 6.08 -15.54
N HIS A 9 -22.28 5.66 -16.70
CA HIS A 9 -22.21 4.25 -17.08
C HIS A 9 -21.27 3.47 -16.15
N LEU A 10 -20.08 4.01 -15.85
CA LEU A 10 -19.18 3.37 -14.89
C LEU A 10 -19.84 3.19 -13.52
N ALA A 11 -20.56 4.19 -13.04
CA ALA A 11 -21.24 4.10 -11.76
C ALA A 11 -22.29 2.97 -11.73
N GLN A 12 -23.05 2.81 -12.82
CA GLN A 12 -24.02 1.72 -12.96
C GLN A 12 -23.34 0.34 -12.99
N GLU A 13 -22.23 0.19 -13.72
CA GLU A 13 -21.48 -1.07 -13.75
C GLU A 13 -20.84 -1.43 -12.40
N LEU A 14 -20.34 -0.44 -11.66
CA LEU A 14 -19.83 -0.65 -10.31
C LEU A 14 -20.95 -1.05 -9.34
N GLU A 15 -22.16 -0.49 -9.48
CA GLU A 15 -23.31 -0.91 -8.67
C GLU A 15 -23.68 -2.37 -8.95
N LYS A 16 -23.69 -2.79 -10.23
CA LYS A 16 -23.90 -4.19 -10.61
C LYS A 16 -22.83 -5.09 -10.00
N LEU A 17 -21.55 -4.71 -10.10
CA LEU A 17 -20.45 -5.45 -9.48
C LEU A 17 -20.60 -5.57 -7.97
N CYS A 18 -21.00 -4.49 -7.30
CA CYS A 18 -21.18 -4.48 -5.86
C CYS A 18 -22.28 -5.46 -5.40
N ARG A 19 -23.30 -5.70 -6.23
CA ARG A 19 -24.34 -6.72 -5.95
C ARG A 19 -23.83 -8.16 -5.99
N THR A 20 -22.66 -8.40 -6.59
CA THR A 20 -22.00 -9.72 -6.61
C THR A 20 -21.11 -9.96 -5.38
N ALA A 21 -20.90 -8.94 -4.54
CA ALA A 21 -20.09 -9.06 -3.33
C ALA A 21 -20.77 -9.95 -2.29
N SER A 22 -19.96 -10.63 -1.46
CA SER A 22 -20.45 -11.31 -0.28
C SER A 22 -21.00 -10.30 0.74
N ALA A 23 -21.94 -10.72 1.60
CA ALA A 23 -22.51 -9.84 2.62
C ALA A 23 -21.45 -9.27 3.58
N ALA A 24 -20.38 -10.02 3.84
CA ALA A 24 -19.29 -9.64 4.73
C ALA A 24 -18.37 -8.56 4.14
N GLU A 25 -18.22 -8.53 2.81
CA GLU A 25 -17.29 -7.62 2.12
C GLU A 25 -17.97 -6.38 1.53
N ARG A 26 -19.30 -6.38 1.48
CA ARG A 26 -20.09 -5.38 0.78
C ARG A 26 -19.77 -3.95 1.22
N GLU A 27 -19.69 -3.69 2.51
CA GLU A 27 -19.38 -2.34 3.03
C GLU A 27 -17.99 -1.86 2.57
N THR A 28 -17.00 -2.74 2.63
CA THR A 28 -15.62 -2.46 2.17
C THR A 28 -15.60 -2.17 0.67
N VAL A 29 -16.24 -3.03 -0.13
CA VAL A 29 -16.31 -2.87 -1.60
C VAL A 29 -17.02 -1.57 -1.98
N GLU A 30 -18.11 -1.21 -1.31
CA GLU A 30 -18.81 0.05 -1.55
C GLU A 30 -17.89 1.25 -1.25
N ALA A 31 -17.10 1.19 -0.17
CA ALA A 31 -16.13 2.25 0.16
C ALA A 31 -15.00 2.35 -0.88
N GLU A 32 -14.47 1.21 -1.33
CA GLU A 32 -13.47 1.14 -2.39
C GLU A 32 -14.00 1.74 -3.69
N PHE A 33 -15.21 1.35 -4.12
CA PHE A 33 -15.82 1.83 -5.36
C PHE A 33 -16.15 3.32 -5.31
N ARG A 34 -16.58 3.85 -4.15
CA ARG A 34 -16.68 5.32 -3.95
C ARG A 34 -15.34 6.00 -4.19
N GLY A 35 -14.23 5.42 -3.71
CA GLY A 35 -12.88 5.91 -3.97
C GLY A 35 -12.51 5.87 -5.46
N PHE A 36 -12.80 4.74 -6.11
CA PHE A 36 -12.54 4.54 -7.53
C PHE A 36 -13.34 5.51 -8.41
N GLN A 37 -14.62 5.74 -8.11
CA GLN A 37 -15.44 6.73 -8.81
C GLN A 37 -14.86 8.15 -8.70
N ARG A 38 -14.34 8.55 -7.52
CA ARG A 38 -13.67 9.85 -7.37
C ARG A 38 -12.41 9.94 -8.24
N LEU A 39 -11.62 8.87 -8.31
CA LEU A 39 -10.42 8.81 -9.14
C LEU A 39 -10.78 8.88 -10.63
N PHE A 40 -11.77 8.10 -11.08
CA PHE A 40 -12.24 8.11 -12.45
C PHE A 40 -12.84 9.46 -12.84
N HIS A 41 -13.57 10.10 -11.92
CA HIS A 41 -14.10 11.43 -12.13
C HIS A 41 -12.98 12.45 -12.41
N LYS A 42 -11.91 12.41 -11.61
CA LYS A 42 -10.71 13.23 -11.84
C LYS A 42 -10.08 12.90 -13.18
N PHE A 43 -9.86 11.62 -13.49
CA PHE A 43 -9.27 11.16 -14.75
C PHE A 43 -10.03 11.68 -15.98
N VAL A 44 -11.36 11.63 -15.97
CA VAL A 44 -12.19 12.08 -17.09
C VAL A 44 -12.21 13.62 -17.21
N LYS A 45 -12.22 14.33 -16.07
CA LYS A 45 -12.24 15.80 -16.04
C LYS A 45 -10.89 16.42 -16.37
N ASP A 46 -9.79 15.84 -15.90
CA ASP A 46 -8.44 16.36 -16.15
C ASP A 46 -8.15 16.30 -17.65
N THR A 47 -8.04 17.48 -18.25
CA THR A 47 -7.78 17.68 -19.69
C THR A 47 -6.65 18.65 -19.96
N GLY A 48 -6.14 19.29 -18.91
CA GLY A 48 -5.06 20.26 -19.02
C GLY A 48 -3.69 19.61 -18.91
N PRO A 49 -2.63 20.30 -19.38
CA PRO A 49 -1.27 19.94 -19.01
C PRO A 49 -1.14 19.97 -17.49
N ALA A 50 -0.67 18.86 -16.90
CA ALA A 50 -0.57 18.70 -15.44
C ALA A 50 0.35 19.74 -14.78
N ILE A 51 1.21 20.39 -15.57
CA ILE A 51 2.24 21.31 -15.10
C ILE A 51 2.33 22.49 -16.07
N VAL A 52 2.28 23.70 -15.53
CA VAL A 52 2.56 24.94 -16.29
C VAL A 52 4.04 25.27 -16.06
N TRP A 53 4.88 25.04 -17.07
CA TRP A 53 6.33 25.11 -16.95
C TRP A 53 6.84 26.47 -16.44
N ASP A 54 6.23 27.56 -16.92
CA ASP A 54 6.59 28.94 -16.53
C ASP A 54 6.31 29.25 -15.04
N LYS A 55 5.52 28.42 -14.36
CA LYS A 55 5.21 28.56 -12.93
C LYS A 55 6.11 27.72 -12.04
N ILE A 56 7.00 26.90 -12.60
CA ILE A 56 7.96 26.13 -11.82
C ILE A 56 9.01 27.09 -11.27
N GLN A 57 9.25 27.00 -9.97
CA GLN A 57 10.26 27.77 -9.26
C GLN A 57 11.19 26.81 -8.52
N PRO A 58 12.47 27.16 -8.35
CA PRO A 58 13.35 26.43 -7.45
C PRO A 58 12.75 26.34 -6.05
N VAL A 59 12.93 25.18 -5.42
CA VAL A 59 12.50 24.95 -4.04
C VAL A 59 13.34 25.86 -3.12
N PRO A 60 12.74 26.56 -2.13
CA PRO A 60 13.50 27.36 -1.19
C PRO A 60 14.53 26.52 -0.43
N ASP A 61 15.70 27.09 -0.12
CA ASP A 61 16.77 26.38 0.59
C ASP A 61 16.32 25.79 1.95
N SER A 62 15.32 26.38 2.58
CA SER A 62 14.73 25.91 3.84
C SER A 62 13.79 24.71 3.70
N ALA A 63 13.32 24.40 2.49
CA ALA A 63 12.37 23.31 2.27
C ALA A 63 13.04 21.93 2.14
N VAL A 64 14.35 21.89 1.88
CA VAL A 64 15.14 20.65 1.87
C VAL A 64 16.38 20.85 2.75
N ILE A 65 16.31 20.34 3.96
CA ILE A 65 17.40 20.41 4.94
C ILE A 65 18.41 19.29 4.73
N GLN A 66 19.71 19.60 4.90
CA GLN A 66 20.80 18.63 4.79
C GLN A 66 20.80 17.70 5.99
N TYR A 67 21.03 16.40 5.76
CA TYR A 67 20.98 15.39 6.81
C TYR A 67 22.01 15.67 7.92
N GLU A 68 23.20 16.12 7.55
CA GLU A 68 24.31 16.43 8.45
C GLU A 68 24.00 17.59 9.41
N SER A 69 23.00 18.42 9.07
CA SER A 69 22.56 19.54 9.92
C SER A 69 21.60 19.11 11.04
N LEU A 70 21.08 17.87 10.99
CA LEU A 70 20.12 17.38 11.97
C LEU A 70 20.82 17.05 13.29
N PRO A 71 20.29 17.52 14.44
CA PRO A 71 20.86 17.16 15.73
C PRO A 71 20.63 15.67 16.02
N ALA A 72 21.71 14.96 16.34
CA ALA A 72 21.61 13.58 16.80
C ALA A 72 21.13 13.52 18.25
N PRO A 73 20.09 12.73 18.58
CA PRO A 73 19.68 12.55 19.96
C PRO A 73 20.73 11.72 20.70
N THR A 74 21.19 12.21 21.85
CA THR A 74 22.19 11.52 22.69
C THR A 74 21.58 10.94 23.97
N ASP A 75 20.43 11.46 24.40
CA ASP A 75 19.72 10.99 25.58
C ASP A 75 18.83 9.77 25.25
N GLU A 76 19.11 8.65 25.92
CA GLU A 76 18.38 7.40 25.73
C GLU A 76 16.89 7.52 26.09
N GLU A 77 16.55 8.34 27.09
CA GLU A 77 15.17 8.54 27.53
C GLU A 77 14.37 9.31 26.47
N ALA A 78 14.95 10.38 25.92
CA ALA A 78 14.40 11.08 24.77
C ALA A 78 14.23 10.16 23.55
N ILE A 79 15.23 9.32 23.22
CA ILE A 79 15.15 8.36 22.11
C ILE A 79 13.99 7.39 22.32
N ARG A 80 13.87 6.81 23.51
CA ARG A 80 12.77 5.91 23.87
C ARG A 80 11.40 6.58 23.70
N SER A 81 11.26 7.82 24.19
CA SER A 81 10.02 8.60 24.07
C SER A 81 9.64 8.86 22.61
N MET A 82 10.61 9.20 21.75
CA MET A 82 10.40 9.39 20.31
C MET A 82 10.00 8.09 19.61
N LEU A 83 10.71 6.98 19.89
CA LEU A 83 10.41 5.68 19.29
C LEU A 83 9.01 5.16 19.66
N ASN A 84 8.55 5.43 20.88
CA ASN A 84 7.19 5.05 21.31
C ASN A 84 6.08 5.88 20.62
N LYS A 85 6.41 6.98 19.96
CA LYS A 85 5.49 7.77 19.13
C LYS A 85 5.57 7.41 17.64
N LEU A 86 6.56 6.60 17.25
CA LEU A 86 6.85 6.26 15.86
C LEU A 86 6.17 4.95 15.45
N VAL A 87 5.71 4.88 14.21
CA VAL A 87 5.22 3.66 13.56
C VAL A 87 6.00 3.46 12.26
N VAL A 88 6.52 2.26 12.02
CA VAL A 88 7.19 1.93 10.77
C VAL A 88 6.19 1.27 9.83
N VAL A 89 5.95 1.89 8.67
CA VAL A 89 5.09 1.32 7.62
C VAL A 89 5.96 0.81 6.45
N LYS A 90 5.71 -0.40 5.98
CA LYS A 90 6.33 -0.97 4.78
C LYS A 90 5.27 -1.31 3.74
N LEU A 91 5.50 -0.87 2.51
CA LEU A 91 4.65 -1.19 1.36
C LEU A 91 4.98 -2.61 0.87
N ASN A 92 4.07 -3.55 1.10
CA ASN A 92 4.25 -4.98 0.88
C ASN A 92 3.28 -5.55 -0.17
N GLY A 93 2.79 -4.72 -1.09
CA GLY A 93 1.92 -5.14 -2.19
C GLY A 93 2.66 -5.72 -3.40
N GLY A 94 3.98 -5.59 -3.46
CA GLY A 94 4.77 -5.98 -4.62
C GLY A 94 5.05 -7.48 -4.68
N LEU A 95 4.89 -8.05 -5.88
CA LEU A 95 5.27 -9.44 -6.18
C LEU A 95 6.72 -9.54 -6.67
N GLY A 96 7.32 -10.72 -6.46
CA GLY A 96 8.65 -11.10 -6.93
C GLY A 96 8.76 -11.45 -8.42
N THR A 97 7.71 -11.24 -9.21
CA THR A 97 7.60 -11.78 -10.59
C THR A 97 8.71 -11.28 -11.52
N SER A 98 9.11 -10.01 -11.39
CA SER A 98 10.26 -9.44 -12.13
C SER A 98 11.59 -10.13 -11.84
N MET A 99 11.68 -10.87 -10.74
CA MET A 99 12.86 -11.63 -10.32
C MET A 99 12.67 -13.14 -10.46
N GLY A 100 11.62 -13.58 -11.18
CA GLY A 100 11.32 -15.00 -11.42
C GLY A 100 10.71 -15.74 -10.22
N CYS A 101 10.38 -15.04 -9.12
CA CYS A 101 9.79 -15.65 -7.94
C CYS A 101 8.26 -15.52 -7.93
N LYS A 102 7.58 -16.55 -7.43
CA LYS A 102 6.15 -16.49 -7.08
C LYS A 102 6.00 -16.04 -5.62
N GLY A 103 5.09 -15.10 -5.36
CA GLY A 103 4.79 -14.59 -4.02
C GLY A 103 5.35 -13.19 -3.70
N PRO A 104 5.20 -12.73 -2.44
CA PRO A 104 5.59 -11.39 -2.01
C PRO A 104 7.09 -11.14 -2.15
N LYS A 105 7.48 -9.98 -2.69
CA LYS A 105 8.89 -9.62 -2.85
C LYS A 105 9.65 -9.56 -1.51
N SER A 106 8.95 -9.27 -0.42
CA SER A 106 9.53 -9.17 0.91
C SER A 106 10.03 -10.50 1.49
N VAL A 107 9.57 -11.64 0.96
CA VAL A 107 9.91 -12.99 1.43
C VAL A 107 11.09 -13.58 0.63
N ILE A 108 11.66 -12.82 -0.30
CA ILE A 108 12.77 -13.29 -1.12
C ILE A 108 14.07 -13.20 -0.31
N PRO A 109 14.88 -14.27 -0.26
CA PRO A 109 16.17 -14.25 0.45
C PRO A 109 17.13 -13.27 -0.23
N VAL A 110 17.79 -12.45 0.58
CA VAL A 110 18.69 -11.37 0.13
C VAL A 110 20.13 -11.67 0.52
N ARG A 111 20.36 -12.00 1.80
CA ARG A 111 21.70 -12.23 2.33
C ARG A 111 21.64 -13.25 3.47
N ASN A 112 22.51 -14.25 3.44
CA ASN A 112 22.59 -15.29 4.48
C ASN A 112 21.20 -15.91 4.75
N ASP A 113 20.43 -16.17 3.70
CA ASP A 113 19.05 -16.67 3.75
C ASP A 113 18.04 -15.77 4.49
N LEU A 114 18.43 -14.55 4.87
CA LEU A 114 17.53 -13.55 5.42
C LEU A 114 16.76 -12.86 4.31
N THR A 115 15.45 -12.79 4.47
CA THR A 115 14.55 -12.06 3.59
C THR A 115 14.54 -10.55 3.91
N PHE A 116 13.99 -9.73 3.02
CA PHE A 116 13.79 -8.30 3.33
C PHE A 116 12.94 -8.08 4.59
N LEU A 117 11.92 -8.93 4.77
CA LEU A 117 11.07 -8.89 5.96
C LEU A 117 11.85 -9.27 7.22
N ASP A 118 12.70 -10.31 7.15
CA ASP A 118 13.57 -10.70 8.27
C ASP A 118 14.49 -9.55 8.69
N MET A 119 15.15 -8.92 7.72
CA MET A 119 16.05 -7.79 8.00
C MET A 119 15.31 -6.62 8.65
N THR A 120 14.09 -6.31 8.18
CA THR A 120 13.26 -5.24 8.75
C THR A 120 12.85 -5.57 10.18
N VAL A 121 12.39 -6.80 10.42
CA VAL A 121 11.99 -7.26 11.77
C VAL A 121 13.18 -7.21 12.72
N GLN A 122 14.36 -7.68 12.30
CA GLN A 122 15.58 -7.64 13.12
C GLN A 122 16.01 -6.21 13.46
N GLN A 123 15.94 -5.27 12.52
CA GLN A 123 16.25 -3.86 12.77
C GLN A 123 15.33 -3.26 13.84
N ILE A 124 14.03 -3.50 13.73
CA ILE A 124 13.04 -2.95 14.67
C ILE A 124 13.14 -3.64 16.02
N GLU A 125 13.32 -4.95 16.05
CA GLU A 125 13.53 -5.69 17.29
C GLU A 125 14.79 -5.20 18.02
N HIS A 126 15.88 -4.98 17.29
CA HIS A 126 17.12 -4.45 17.85
C HIS A 126 16.86 -3.08 18.51
N LEU A 127 16.20 -2.16 17.83
CA LEU A 127 15.85 -0.84 18.39
C LEU A 127 14.96 -0.95 19.64
N ASN A 128 13.94 -1.82 19.60
CA ASN A 128 13.04 -2.04 20.74
C ASN A 128 13.75 -2.67 21.94
N ARG A 129 14.75 -3.53 21.71
CA ARG A 129 15.58 -4.12 22.77
C ARG A 129 16.54 -3.09 23.35
N THR A 130 17.29 -2.39 22.51
CA THR A 130 18.30 -1.41 22.90
C THR A 130 17.71 -0.26 23.71
N TYR A 131 16.62 0.37 23.24
CA TYR A 131 16.04 1.55 23.89
C TYR A 131 14.84 1.23 24.80
N ASN A 132 14.57 -0.06 25.03
CA ASN A 132 13.38 -0.53 25.73
C ASN A 132 12.06 0.13 25.24
N ALA A 133 11.93 0.28 23.92
CA ALA A 133 10.77 0.87 23.26
C ALA A 133 9.80 -0.20 22.71
N ASN A 134 8.63 0.23 22.27
CA ASN A 134 7.57 -0.61 21.69
C ASN A 134 7.14 -0.11 20.30
N MET A 135 8.10 0.14 19.41
CA MET A 135 7.83 0.58 18.04
C MET A 135 7.18 -0.56 17.22
N PRO A 136 5.99 -0.34 16.64
CA PRO A 136 5.32 -1.34 15.81
C PRO A 136 5.75 -1.27 14.34
N LEU A 137 5.65 -2.42 13.67
CA LEU A 137 5.78 -2.56 12.22
C LEU A 137 4.38 -2.75 11.61
N VAL A 138 4.06 -2.02 10.56
CA VAL A 138 2.82 -2.15 9.80
C VAL A 138 3.16 -2.53 8.35
N LEU A 139 2.58 -3.61 7.85
CA LEU A 139 2.72 -4.05 6.47
C LEU A 139 1.46 -3.72 5.68
N MET A 140 1.59 -2.91 4.63
CA MET A 140 0.52 -2.64 3.68
C MET A 140 0.55 -3.72 2.59
N ASN A 141 -0.28 -4.73 2.71
CA ASN A 141 -0.35 -5.86 1.78
C ASN A 141 -1.23 -5.53 0.56
N SER A 142 -1.22 -6.41 -0.42
CA SER A 142 -2.19 -6.46 -1.51
C SER A 142 -2.98 -7.76 -1.44
N PHE A 143 -4.08 -7.85 -2.18
CA PHE A 143 -4.82 -9.11 -2.36
C PHE A 143 -3.94 -10.24 -2.93
N ASN A 144 -2.82 -9.93 -3.60
CA ASN A 144 -1.87 -10.92 -4.11
C ASN A 144 -0.80 -11.36 -3.09
N THR A 145 -0.66 -10.64 -1.97
CA THR A 145 0.46 -10.86 -1.03
C THR A 145 0.02 -11.15 0.39
N ASP A 146 -1.24 -10.90 0.73
CA ASP A 146 -1.72 -10.92 2.12
C ASP A 146 -1.72 -12.31 2.76
N GLU A 147 -2.22 -13.32 2.02
CA GLU A 147 -2.29 -14.70 2.52
C GLU A 147 -0.88 -15.28 2.77
N ASP A 148 0.01 -15.11 1.80
CA ASP A 148 1.40 -15.57 1.88
C ASP A 148 2.18 -14.83 2.97
N THR A 149 1.97 -13.52 3.10
CA THR A 149 2.59 -12.73 4.18
C THR A 149 2.11 -13.25 5.54
N SER A 150 0.81 -13.50 5.71
CA SER A 150 0.22 -13.99 6.96
C SER A 150 0.78 -15.35 7.39
N LYS A 151 1.11 -16.23 6.44
CA LYS A 151 1.78 -17.51 6.72
C LYS A 151 3.19 -17.28 7.29
N VAL A 152 3.96 -16.39 6.67
CA VAL A 152 5.35 -16.08 7.08
C VAL A 152 5.41 -15.37 8.43
N LEU A 153 4.41 -14.53 8.77
CA LEU A 153 4.39 -13.78 10.03
C LEU A 153 4.43 -14.67 11.28
N ARG A 154 4.02 -15.94 11.18
CA ARG A 154 4.11 -16.91 12.28
C ARG A 154 5.55 -17.12 12.77
N LYS A 155 6.55 -16.92 11.91
CA LYS A 155 7.99 -17.00 12.23
C LYS A 155 8.41 -15.98 13.29
N TYR A 156 7.76 -14.82 13.34
CA TYR A 156 8.15 -13.71 14.21
C TYR A 156 7.41 -13.70 15.55
N LYS A 157 6.64 -14.76 15.86
CA LYS A 157 6.03 -14.92 17.19
C LYS A 157 7.13 -14.98 18.26
N GLY A 158 7.09 -14.07 19.23
CA GLY A 158 8.06 -13.98 20.32
C GLY A 158 9.19 -12.96 20.12
N PHE A 159 9.28 -12.34 18.94
CA PHE A 159 10.19 -11.22 18.72
C PHE A 159 9.67 -9.98 19.46
N LYS A 160 10.57 -9.08 19.90
CA LYS A 160 10.19 -7.80 20.54
C LYS A 160 9.73 -6.77 19.50
N VAL A 161 8.76 -7.14 18.67
CA VAL A 161 8.10 -6.26 17.70
C VAL A 161 6.62 -6.65 17.55
N LYS A 162 5.74 -5.65 17.55
CA LYS A 162 4.33 -5.85 17.20
C LYS A 162 4.18 -5.62 15.70
N ILE A 163 3.71 -6.64 14.98
CA ILE A 163 3.51 -6.57 13.54
C ILE A 163 2.01 -6.52 13.26
N TYR A 164 1.59 -5.49 12.53
CA TYR A 164 0.23 -5.29 12.04
C TYR A 164 0.21 -5.41 10.52
N THR A 165 -0.91 -5.85 9.97
CA THR A 165 -1.14 -5.90 8.53
C THR A 165 -2.44 -5.19 8.20
N PHE A 166 -2.49 -4.59 7.02
CA PHE A 166 -3.74 -4.15 6.41
C PHE A 166 -3.67 -4.31 4.89
N LEU A 167 -4.82 -4.53 4.28
CA LEU A 167 -4.96 -4.63 2.83
C LEU A 167 -5.14 -3.24 2.22
N GLN A 168 -4.42 -2.97 1.14
CA GLN A 168 -4.72 -1.83 0.28
C GLN A 168 -6.00 -2.10 -0.54
N SER A 169 -6.60 -1.03 -1.08
CA SER A 169 -7.82 -1.15 -1.89
C SER A 169 -7.63 -1.99 -3.16
N ARG A 170 -8.68 -2.68 -3.59
CA ARG A 170 -8.72 -3.45 -4.84
C ARG A 170 -9.70 -2.84 -5.84
N TYR A 171 -9.18 -2.24 -6.91
CA TYR A 171 -10.00 -1.63 -7.95
C TYR A 171 -10.10 -2.49 -9.21
N PRO A 172 -11.25 -2.49 -9.90
CA PRO A 172 -11.39 -3.19 -11.16
C PRO A 172 -10.56 -2.49 -12.24
N ARG A 173 -9.88 -3.28 -13.06
CA ARG A 173 -9.27 -2.78 -14.30
C ARG A 173 -10.38 -2.33 -15.25
N ILE A 174 -10.10 -1.29 -16.03
CA ILE A 174 -11.01 -0.78 -17.06
C ILE A 174 -10.49 -1.13 -18.45
N ASN A 175 -11.39 -1.45 -19.37
CA ASN A 175 -11.05 -1.60 -20.78
C ASN A 175 -10.75 -0.21 -21.38
N LYS A 176 -9.69 -0.13 -22.19
CA LYS A 176 -9.22 1.14 -22.77
C LYS A 176 -10.24 1.77 -23.73
N GLU A 177 -10.96 0.97 -24.49
CA GLU A 177 -11.89 1.41 -25.54
C GLU A 177 -13.25 1.75 -24.95
N THR A 178 -13.78 0.88 -24.07
CA THR A 178 -15.13 1.07 -23.50
C THR A 178 -15.13 1.94 -22.25
N LEU A 179 -13.98 2.10 -21.58
CA LEU A 179 -13.83 2.75 -20.27
C LEU A 179 -14.62 2.08 -19.14
N MET A 180 -15.08 0.85 -19.35
CA MET A 180 -15.87 0.08 -18.38
C MET A 180 -15.02 -0.97 -17.66
N PRO A 181 -15.42 -1.42 -16.46
CA PRO A 181 -14.76 -2.52 -15.76
C PRO A 181 -14.70 -3.78 -16.64
N ILE A 182 -13.56 -4.48 -16.63
CA ILE A 182 -13.41 -5.73 -17.40
C ILE A 182 -14.08 -6.93 -16.73
N VAL A 183 -14.26 -6.86 -15.41
CA VAL A 183 -14.85 -7.93 -14.60
C VAL A 183 -16.36 -7.72 -14.48
N THR A 184 -17.10 -8.82 -14.42
CA THR A 184 -18.57 -8.83 -14.24
C THR A 184 -19.01 -9.37 -12.89
N SER A 185 -18.09 -9.99 -12.13
CA SER A 185 -18.32 -10.49 -10.78
C SER A 185 -17.05 -10.36 -9.92
N LEU A 186 -17.24 -10.14 -8.61
CA LEU A 186 -16.17 -10.11 -7.61
C LEU A 186 -15.81 -11.50 -7.06
N THR A 187 -16.65 -12.51 -7.35
CA THR A 187 -16.50 -13.89 -6.86
C THR A 187 -16.05 -14.85 -7.94
N ALA A 188 -16.12 -14.46 -9.22
CA ALA A 188 -15.61 -15.29 -10.30
C ALA A 188 -14.08 -15.27 -10.28
N PRO A 189 -13.41 -16.44 -10.39
CA PRO A 189 -11.96 -16.46 -10.57
C PRO A 189 -11.61 -15.64 -11.80
N SER A 190 -10.63 -14.75 -11.67
CA SER A 190 -10.07 -14.05 -12.82
C SER A 190 -9.52 -15.09 -13.79
N GLU A 191 -10.07 -15.20 -14.99
CA GLU A 191 -9.60 -16.13 -16.04
C GLU A 191 -8.20 -15.77 -16.58
N ASP A 192 -7.61 -14.66 -16.14
CA ASP A 192 -6.24 -14.28 -16.50
C ASP A 192 -5.26 -14.64 -15.37
N GLY A 193 -4.68 -15.84 -15.49
CA GLY A 193 -3.43 -16.26 -14.84
C GLY A 193 -2.20 -15.94 -15.67
#